data_AF-A0A920TM48-F1
#
_entry.id   AF-A0A920TM48-F1
#
_cell.length_a   1.000
_cell.length_b   1.000
_cell.length_c   1.000
_cell.angle_alpha   90.00
_cell.angle_beta   90.00
_cell.angle_gamma   90.00
#
_symmetry.space_group_name_H-M   'P 1'
#
loop_
_entity.id
_entity.type
_entity.pdbx_description
1 polymer ?
#
loop_
_entity_poly.entity_id
_entity_poly.type
_entity_poly.pdbx_seq_one_letter_code
_entity_poly.pdbx_strand_id
1 'polypeptide(L)'
;MRLQGTWYLLILFIPGLIIGKDPIDKAISKNLNTIIDLRHQIHQYPELGNREFKTAKLVAEHLRSLGIEVETDIAYTGVVGVLKGNKPGPVVAVRADMDAFR
;
A
#
# COMPACT_ATOMS: atom_id res chain seq x y z
N MET A 1 -7.84 -70.17 9.87
CA MET A 1 -9.09 -69.39 10.06
C MET A 1 -8.74 -67.91 10.00
N ARG A 2 -9.39 -67.19 9.10
CA ARG A 2 -9.13 -65.80 8.72
C ARG A 2 -10.15 -64.93 9.45
N LEU A 3 -9.71 -64.02 10.32
CA LEU A 3 -10.53 -62.96 10.93
C LEU A 3 -9.75 -61.64 10.69
N GLN A 4 -10.19 -60.78 9.77
CA GLN A 4 -11.06 -59.60 10.03
C GLN A 4 -10.38 -58.72 11.12
N GLY A 5 -9.83 -57.53 10.89
CA GLY A 5 -10.07 -56.48 9.92
C GLY A 5 -9.83 -55.17 10.68
N THR A 6 -8.87 -54.35 10.25
CA THR A 6 -8.72 -52.99 10.79
C THR A 6 -8.11 -52.09 9.72
N TRP A 7 -8.99 -51.58 8.88
CA TRP A 7 -8.77 -50.40 8.06
C TRP A 7 -9.16 -49.20 8.90
N TYR A 8 -8.28 -48.22 9.11
CA TYR A 8 -8.64 -46.79 9.11
C TYR A 8 -7.36 -45.97 8.88
N LEU A 9 -7.10 -45.68 7.61
CA LEU A 9 -6.33 -44.51 7.20
C LEU A 9 -7.16 -43.28 7.59
N LEU A 10 -6.68 -42.48 8.55
CA LEU A 10 -7.20 -41.15 8.82
C LEU A 10 -5.99 -40.20 8.83
N ILE A 11 -5.42 -39.98 7.64
CA ILE A 11 -4.65 -38.77 7.40
C ILE A 11 -5.70 -37.68 7.22
N LEU A 12 -5.93 -36.90 8.29
CA LEU A 12 -6.61 -35.63 8.24
C LEU A 12 -5.89 -34.75 7.21
N PHE A 13 -6.46 -34.69 6.01
CA PHE A 13 -6.24 -33.58 5.11
C PHE A 13 -6.64 -32.33 5.91
N ILE A 14 -5.67 -31.46 6.23
CA ILE A 14 -5.95 -30.11 6.72
C ILE A 14 -5.94 -29.22 5.46
N PRO A 15 -7.03 -29.09 4.68
CA PRO A 15 -7.11 -28.06 3.67
C PRO A 15 -7.41 -26.76 4.43
N GLY A 16 -6.34 -26.13 4.91
CA GLY A 16 -6.52 -25.01 5.82
C GLY A 16 -5.21 -24.36 6.19
N LEU A 17 -4.35 -24.10 5.21
CA LEU A 17 -3.59 -22.86 5.29
C LEU A 17 -4.64 -21.75 5.19
N ILE A 18 -5.18 -21.35 6.35
CA ILE A 18 -5.92 -20.12 6.48
C ILE A 18 -4.87 -19.05 6.14
N ILE A 19 -4.82 -18.64 4.88
CA ILE A 19 -4.27 -17.35 4.48
C ILE A 19 -5.19 -16.35 5.16
N GLY A 20 -4.92 -16.09 6.44
CA GLY A 20 -5.56 -15.00 7.15
C GLY A 20 -5.19 -13.77 6.35
N LYS A 21 -6.17 -13.14 5.69
CA LYS A 21 -5.95 -11.88 4.98
C LYS A 21 -5.16 -10.97 5.89
N ASP A 22 -3.95 -10.60 5.48
CA ASP A 22 -3.08 -9.79 6.31
C ASP A 22 -3.83 -8.49 6.67
N PRO A 23 -3.65 -7.93 7.86
CA PRO A 23 -4.29 -6.67 8.23
C PRO A 23 -4.01 -5.56 7.18
N ILE A 24 -2.88 -5.67 6.49
CA ILE A 24 -2.49 -4.84 5.35
C ILE A 24 -3.41 -5.09 4.15
N ASP A 25 -3.63 -6.34 3.73
CA ASP A 25 -4.53 -6.68 2.61
C ASP A 25 -5.95 -6.16 2.84
N LYS A 26 -6.44 -6.25 4.09
CA LYS A 26 -7.74 -5.72 4.47
C LYS A 26 -7.77 -4.19 4.38
N ALA A 27 -6.71 -3.51 4.81
CA ALA A 27 -6.58 -2.07 4.68
C ALA A 27 -6.50 -1.61 3.22
N ILE A 28 -5.76 -2.33 2.36
CA ILE A 28 -5.69 -2.08 0.92
C ILE A 28 -7.08 -2.25 0.30
N SER A 29 -7.74 -3.39 0.57
CA SER A 29 -9.08 -3.67 0.03
C SER A 29 -10.11 -2.61 0.41
N LYS A 30 -10.03 -2.09 1.64
CA LYS A 30 -10.92 -1.03 2.13
C LYS A 30 -10.73 0.30 1.37
N ASN A 31 -9.50 0.61 0.94
CA ASN A 31 -9.15 1.88 0.31
C ASN A 31 -8.94 1.78 -1.21
N LEU A 32 -9.26 0.62 -1.80
CA LEU A 32 -8.96 0.32 -3.20
C LEU A 32 -9.57 1.34 -4.17
N ASN A 33 -10.82 1.74 -3.93
CA ASN A 33 -11.50 2.73 -4.78
C ASN A 33 -10.77 4.07 -4.76
N THR A 34 -10.40 4.57 -3.58
CA THR A 34 -9.63 5.82 -3.43
C THR A 34 -8.29 5.75 -4.19
N ILE A 35 -7.59 4.61 -4.11
CA ILE A 35 -6.32 4.41 -4.83
C ILE A 35 -6.55 4.44 -6.35
N ILE A 36 -7.61 3.77 -6.84
CA ILE A 36 -7.98 3.76 -8.25
C ILE A 36 -8.35 5.16 -8.74
N ASP A 37 -9.13 5.90 -7.95
CA ASP A 37 -9.57 7.25 -8.31
C ASP A 37 -8.39 8.23 -8.36
N LEU A 38 -7.47 8.17 -7.40
CA LEU A 38 -6.22 8.94 -7.42
C LEU A 38 -5.38 8.60 -8.65
N ARG A 39 -5.25 7.31 -8.98
CA ARG A 39 -4.56 6.87 -10.20
C ARG A 39 -5.22 7.48 -11.45
N HIS A 40 -6.54 7.40 -11.58
CA HIS A 40 -7.25 7.97 -12.73
C HIS A 40 -7.07 9.48 -12.82
N GLN A 41 -7.13 10.19 -11.69
CA GLN A 41 -6.93 11.63 -11.64
C GLN A 41 -5.53 12.03 -12.12
N ILE A 42 -4.47 11.37 -11.62
CA ILE A 42 -3.08 11.64 -12.02
C ILE A 42 -2.89 11.28 -13.51
N HIS A 43 -3.45 10.15 -13.95
CA HIS A 43 -3.32 9.69 -15.34
C HIS A 43 -4.08 10.57 -16.35
N GLN A 44 -5.18 11.20 -15.94
CA GLN A 44 -5.95 12.11 -16.79
C GLN A 44 -5.26 13.47 -16.96
N TYR A 45 -4.43 13.89 -15.99
CA TYR A 45 -3.74 15.17 -15.99
C TYR A 45 -2.22 14.99 -15.76
N PRO A 46 -1.50 14.29 -16.65
CA PRO A 46 -0.07 14.05 -16.47
C PRO A 46 0.73 15.36 -16.55
N GLU A 47 1.69 15.52 -15.64
CA GLU A 47 2.62 16.65 -15.61
C GLU A 47 4.04 16.17 -15.94
N LEU A 48 4.79 16.99 -16.69
CA LEU A 48 6.16 16.66 -17.09
C LEU A 48 7.14 16.85 -15.92
N GLY A 49 8.28 16.15 -16.03
CA GLY A 49 9.47 16.32 -15.20
C GLY A 49 9.74 17.76 -14.74
N ASN A 50 9.86 17.97 -13.43
CA ASN A 50 10.11 19.25 -12.74
C ASN A 50 8.99 20.30 -12.88
N ARG A 51 7.78 19.89 -13.25
CA ARG A 51 6.60 20.76 -13.41
C ARG A 51 5.33 20.13 -12.83
N GLU A 52 5.47 19.17 -11.92
CA GLU A 52 4.42 18.39 -11.27
C GLU A 52 3.71 19.18 -10.14
N PHE A 53 3.41 20.46 -10.34
CA PHE A 53 2.89 21.32 -9.28
C PHE A 53 1.53 20.85 -8.76
N LYS A 54 0.64 20.41 -9.66
CA LYS A 54 -0.70 19.94 -9.26
C LYS A 54 -0.63 18.56 -8.62
N THR A 55 0.22 17.69 -9.14
CA THR A 55 0.43 16.32 -8.65
C THR A 55 1.09 16.36 -7.26
N ALA A 56 2.13 17.17 -7.08
CA ALA A 56 2.77 17.39 -5.78
C ALA A 56 1.77 17.94 -4.75
N LYS A 57 0.94 18.92 -5.15
CA LYS A 57 -0.11 19.46 -4.28
C LYS A 57 -1.13 18.39 -3.87
N LEU A 58 -1.60 17.58 -4.82
CA LEU A 58 -2.54 16.48 -4.56
C LEU A 58 -1.96 15.48 -3.55
N VAL A 59 -0.70 15.06 -3.74
CA VAL A 59 0.00 14.13 -2.83
C VAL A 59 0.15 14.74 -1.44
N ALA A 60 0.57 16.01 -1.36
CA ALA A 60 0.75 16.69 -0.07
C ALA A 60 -0.56 16.85 0.70
N GLU A 61 -1.65 17.23 0.02
CA GLU A 61 -2.98 17.34 0.62
C GLU A 61 -3.48 15.97 1.11
N HIS A 62 -3.30 14.91 0.31
CA HIS A 62 -3.70 13.57 0.70
C HIS A 62 -2.92 13.08 1.93
N LEU A 63 -1.60 13.21 1.95
CA LEU A 63 -0.78 12.82 3.11
C LEU A 63 -1.15 13.60 4.38
N ARG A 64 -1.37 14.92 4.28
CA ARG A 64 -1.83 15.74 5.40
C ARG A 64 -3.20 15.29 5.91
N SER A 65 -4.11 14.90 5.02
CA SER A 65 -5.44 14.38 5.41
C SER A 65 -5.37 13.08 6.21
N LEU A 66 -4.29 12.31 6.05
CA LEU A 66 -3.99 11.10 6.83
C LEU A 66 -3.29 11.39 8.16
N GLY A 67 -3.02 12.66 8.48
CA GLY A 67 -2.32 13.08 9.70
C GLY A 67 -0.79 12.92 9.64
N ILE A 68 -0.22 12.83 8.44
CA ILE A 68 1.23 12.72 8.23
C ILE A 68 1.85 14.12 8.21
N GLU A 69 3.04 14.28 8.81
CA GLU A 69 3.84 15.50 8.68
C GLU A 69 4.40 15.58 7.26
N VAL A 70 4.16 16.69 6.54
CA VAL A 70 4.51 16.80 5.12
C VAL A 70 5.34 18.04 4.85
N GLU A 71 6.50 17.84 4.24
CA GLU A 71 7.36 18.87 3.66
C GLU A 71 7.21 18.89 2.13
N THR A 72 7.08 20.08 1.55
CA THR A 72 6.93 20.31 0.11
C THR A 72 8.07 21.17 -0.42
N ASP A 73 8.08 21.42 -1.74
CA ASP A 73 9.03 22.30 -2.42
C ASP A 73 10.48 21.81 -2.35
N ILE A 74 10.66 20.50 -2.14
CA ILE A 74 11.96 19.84 -2.14
C ILE A 74 12.40 19.65 -3.59
N ALA A 75 13.48 20.30 -4.02
CA ALA A 75 13.90 20.29 -5.41
C ALA A 75 12.74 20.60 -6.38
N TYR A 76 12.06 21.74 -6.14
CA TYR A 76 10.91 22.26 -6.90
C TYR A 76 9.57 21.61 -6.60
N THR A 77 9.40 20.31 -6.86
CA THR A 77 8.09 19.63 -6.79
C THR A 77 8.08 18.41 -5.86
N GLY A 78 9.19 18.11 -5.21
CA GLY A 78 9.31 16.98 -4.29
C GLY A 78 8.46 17.14 -3.03
N VAL A 79 7.93 16.02 -2.56
CA VAL A 79 7.11 15.90 -1.35
C VAL A 79 7.68 14.80 -0.48
N VAL A 80 7.91 15.10 0.80
CA VAL A 80 8.34 14.12 1.81
C VAL A 80 7.31 14.07 2.93
N GLY A 81 6.77 12.87 3.19
CA GLY A 81 5.89 12.59 4.31
C GLY A 81 6.63 11.82 5.40
N VAL A 82 6.55 12.29 6.65
CA VAL A 82 7.18 11.65 7.81
C VAL A 82 6.09 11.11 8.74
N LEU A 83 6.02 9.78 8.84
CA LEU A 83 5.17 9.09 9.80
C LEU A 83 6.02 8.64 11.00
N LYS A 84 5.84 9.31 12.16
CA LYS A 84 6.55 8.96 13.39
C LYS A 84 5.79 7.86 14.14
N GLY A 85 6.46 6.74 14.38
CA GLY A 85 5.96 5.68 15.25
C GLY A 85 6.13 6.02 16.73
N ASN A 86 5.38 5.35 17.61
CA ASN A 86 5.41 5.58 19.06
C ASN A 86 6.57 4.91 19.79
N LYS A 87 7.42 4.17 19.09
CA LYS A 87 8.54 3.42 19.68
C LYS A 87 9.83 3.80 18.97
N PRO A 88 10.96 3.87 19.69
CA PRO A 88 12.26 4.00 19.06
C PRO A 88 12.51 2.78 18.17
N GLY A 89 13.13 3.00 17.00
CA GLY A 89 13.35 1.95 16.03
C GLY A 89 14.04 2.45 14.77
N PRO A 90 14.33 1.54 13.82
CA PRO A 90 14.94 1.89 12.55
C PRO A 90 13.99 2.74 11.70
N VAL A 91 14.58 3.57 10.83
CA VAL A 91 13.85 4.40 9.86
C VAL A 91 13.83 3.70 8.51
N VAL A 92 12.66 3.64 7.88
CA VAL A 92 12.46 3.06 6.54
C VAL A 92 11.92 4.15 5.61
N ALA A 93 12.49 4.25 4.42
CA ALA A 93 12.01 5.16 3.37
C ALA A 93 11.32 4.36 2.26
N VAL A 94 10.13 4.83 1.86
CA VAL A 94 9.42 4.36 0.66
C VAL A 94 9.40 5.51 -0.33
N ARG A 95 9.87 5.26 -1.56
CA ARG A 95 9.93 6.26 -2.63
C ARG A 95 9.01 5.85 -3.77
N ALA A 96 8.28 6.82 -4.30
CA ALA A 96 7.58 6.75 -5.57
C ALA A 96 7.82 8.03 -6.37
N ASP A 97 7.91 7.90 -7.69
CA ASP A 97 8.06 9.03 -8.60
C ASP A 97 6.69 9.49 -9.12
N MET A 98 6.58 10.78 -9.46
CA MET A 98 5.32 11.44 -9.85
C MET A 98 5.33 11.97 -11.29
N ASP A 99 6.49 11.97 -11.95
CA ASP A 99 6.67 12.56 -13.27
C ASP A 99 6.07 11.67 -14.37
N ALA A 100 5.57 12.33 -15.41
CA ALA A 100 5.06 11.67 -16.59
C ALA A 100 5.86 12.08 -17.84
N PHE A 101 5.77 11.21 -18.85
CA PHE A 101 6.26 11.47 -20.21
C PHE A 101 5.07 11.63 -21.15
N ARG A 102 5.29 12.35 -22.26
CA ARG A 102 4.30 12.49 -23.34
C ARG A 102 4.56 11.46 -24.44
#